data_AF-A0A954KWP9-F1
#
_entry.id   AF-A0A954KWP9-F1
#
_cell.length_a   1.000
_cell.length_b   1.000
_cell.length_c   1.000
_cell.angle_alpha   90.00
_cell.angle_beta   90.00
_cell.angle_gamma   90.00
#
_symmetry.space_group_name_H-M   'P 1'
#
loop_
_entity.id
_entity.type
_entity.pdbx_description
1 polymer ?
#
loop_
_entity_poly.entity_id
_entity_poly.type
_entity_poly.pdbx_seq_one_letter_code
_entity_poly.pdbx_strand_id
1 'polypeptide(L)' 'MSLIPLPFEKPIFELETQLEKLEEQPNPSATTKDAIRTMRTELNRLKREVYEQLGPWDIVRVARH' A
#
# COMPACT_ATOMS: atom_id res chain seq x y z
N MET A 1 -11.40 -15.66 2.51
CA MET A 1 -9.98 -16.05 2.43
C MET A 1 -9.20 -14.88 2.99
N SER A 2 -8.67 -14.96 4.22
CA SER A 2 -7.90 -13.86 4.79
C SER A 2 -6.52 -13.86 4.15
N LEU A 3 -6.29 -12.94 3.22
CA LEU A 3 -5.04 -12.83 2.50
C LEU A 3 -3.97 -12.30 3.46
N ILE A 4 -3.06 -13.17 3.89
CA ILE A 4 -1.94 -12.76 4.75
C ILE A 4 -0.94 -12.01 3.86
N PRO A 5 -0.70 -10.70 4.07
CA PRO A 5 0.24 -9.96 3.23
C PRO A 5 1.62 -10.60 3.30
N LEU A 6 2.29 -10.68 2.14
CA LEU A 6 3.65 -11.22 2.09
C LEU A 6 4.58 -10.27 2.88
N PRO A 7 5.71 -10.76 3.45
CA PRO A 7 6.62 -9.95 4.25
C PRO A 7 7.11 -8.69 3.53
N PHE A 8 7.27 -8.75 2.20
CA PHE A 8 7.64 -7.61 1.37
C PHE A 8 6.47 -6.67 1.07
N GLU A 9 5.22 -7.12 1.22
CA GLU A 9 4.01 -6.29 1.11
C GLU A 9 3.65 -5.59 2.41
N LYS A 10 4.26 -5.98 3.54
CA LYS A 10 4.04 -5.35 4.85
C LYS A 10 4.12 -3.80 4.82
N PRO A 11 5.16 -3.16 4.25
CA PRO A 11 5.21 -1.70 4.21
C PRO A 11 4.12 -1.07 3.31
N ILE A 12 3.67 -1.79 2.27
CA ILE A 12 2.54 -1.35 1.43
C ILE A 12 1.26 -1.41 2.26
N PHE A 13 1.00 -2.54 2.92
CA PHE A 13 -0.20 -2.76 3.72
C PHE A 13 -0.34 -1.76 4.87
N GLU A 14 0.77 -1.41 5.54
CA GLU A 14 0.79 -0.39 6.59
C GLU A 14 0.38 1.00 6.04
N LEU A 15 0.90 1.40 4.88
CA LEU A 15 0.53 2.65 4.22
C LEU A 15 -0.92 2.63 3.70
N GLU A 16 -1.40 1.52 3.15
CA GLU A 16 -2.81 1.37 2.76
C GLU A 16 -3.74 1.51 3.95
N THR A 17 -3.41 0.87 5.08
CA THR A 17 -4.20 0.97 6.32
C THR A 17 -4.24 2.40 6.85
N GLN A 18 -3.13 3.13 6.77
CA GLN A 18 -3.11 4.54 7.16
C GLN A 18 -3.93 5.42 6.21
N LEU A 19 -3.83 5.17 4.91
CA LEU A 19 -4.60 5.87 3.89
C LEU A 19 -6.11 5.65 4.08
N GLU A 20 -6.53 4.40 4.29
CA GLU A 20 -7.92 4.03 4.55
C GLU A 20 -8.48 4.78 5.76
N LYS A 21 -7.74 4.81 6.88
CA LYS A 21 -8.13 5.58 8.08
C LYS A 21 -8.29 7.08 7.84
N LEU A 22 -7.53 7.65 6.91
CA LEU A 22 -7.68 9.06 6.54
C LEU A 22 -8.88 9.28 5.61
N GLU A 23 -9.17 8.31 4.73
CA GLU A 23 -10.31 8.34 3.81
C GLU A 23 -11.65 8.08 4.51
N GLU A 24 -11.65 7.31 5.60
CA GLU A 24 -12.82 7.06 6.45
C GLU A 24 -13.28 8.30 7.25
N GLN A 25 -12.45 9.35 7.33
CA GLN A 25 -12.80 10.56 8.08
C GLN A 25 -13.92 11.33 7.38
N PRO A 26 -15.08 11.57 8.02
CA PRO A 26 -16.13 12.39 7.44
C PRO A 26 -15.68 13.87 7.39
N ASN A 27 -15.80 14.49 6.21
CA ASN A 27 -15.37 15.88 5.92
C ASN A 27 -13.87 16.15 6.19
N PRO A 28 -12.96 15.52 5.42
CA PRO A 28 -11.54 15.81 5.55
C PRO A 28 -11.23 17.26 5.17
N SER A 29 -10.38 17.91 5.95
CA SER A 29 -9.87 19.25 5.65
C SER A 29 -9.08 19.26 4.34
N ALA A 30 -8.82 20.44 3.77
CA ALA A 30 -7.97 20.57 2.59
C ALA A 30 -6.58 19.95 2.82
N THR A 31 -6.01 20.14 4.01
CA THR A 31 -4.72 19.54 4.40
C THR A 31 -4.76 18.02 4.44
N THR A 32 -5.85 17.42 4.95
CA THR A 32 -6.03 15.96 4.93
C THR A 32 -6.18 15.43 3.51
N LYS A 33 -6.91 16.14 2.64
CA LYS A 33 -7.04 15.76 1.22
C LYS A 33 -5.71 15.79 0.47
N ASP A 34 -4.85 16.77 0.74
CA ASP A 34 -3.51 16.83 0.16
C ASP A 34 -2.57 15.77 0.73
N ALA A 35 -2.69 15.44 2.02
CA ALA A 35 -1.99 14.32 2.63
C ALA A 35 -2.41 12.98 1.99
N ILE A 36 -3.71 12.75 1.77
CA ILE A 36 -4.25 11.57 1.07
C ILE A 36 -3.66 11.46 -0.34
N ARG A 37 -3.59 12.56 -1.10
CA ARG A 37 -2.99 12.57 -2.45
C ARG A 37 -1.50 12.23 -2.42
N THR A 38 -0.78 12.79 -1.46
CA THR A 38 0.65 12.53 -1.28
C THR A 38 0.88 11.07 -0.91
N MET A 39 0.12 10.54 0.05
CA MET A 39 0.20 9.13 0.46
C MET A 39 -0.14 8.18 -0.69
N ARG A 40 -1.15 8.48 -1.52
CA ARG A 40 -1.45 7.68 -2.72
C ARG A 40 -0.29 7.64 -3.71
N THR A 41 0.44 8.75 -3.85
CA THR A 41 1.61 8.83 -4.73
C THR A 41 2.77 8.00 -4.17
N GLU A 42 3.06 8.14 -2.87
CA GLU A 42 4.08 7.36 -2.17
C GLU A 42 3.75 5.86 -2.23
N LEU A 43 2.46 5.50 -2.06
CA LEU A 43 1.98 4.12 -2.14
C LEU A 43 2.30 3.50 -3.50
N ASN A 44 2.00 4.21 -4.59
CA ASN A 44 2.27 3.72 -5.93
C ASN A 44 3.77 3.58 -6.19
N ARG A 45 4.59 4.52 -5.69
CA ARG A 45 6.04 4.43 -5.78
C ARG A 45 6.58 3.22 -5.02
N LEU A 46 6.15 3.05 -3.78
CA LEU A 46 6.57 1.94 -2.93
C LEU A 46 6.12 0.59 -3.50
N LYS A 47 4.88 0.48 -3.97
CA LYS A 47 4.39 -0.70 -4.69
C LYS A 47 5.33 -1.03 -5.83
N ARG A 48 5.61 -0.05 -6.69
CA ARG A 48 6.50 -0.25 -7.83
C ARG A 48 7.89 -0.72 -7.39
N GLU A 49 8.50 -0.09 -6.40
CA GLU A 49 9.83 -0.46 -5.91
C GLU A 49 9.86 -1.88 -5.32
N VAL A 50 8.85 -2.23 -4.51
CA VAL A 50 8.72 -3.58 -3.92
C VAL A 50 8.52 -4.62 -5.02
N TYR A 51 7.60 -4.38 -5.96
CA TYR A 51 7.30 -5.30 -7.05
C TYR A 51 8.44 -5.39 -8.09
N GLU A 52 9.21 -4.32 -8.32
CA GLU A 52 10.41 -4.31 -9.20
C GLU A 52 11.61 -5.04 -8.57
N GLN A 53 11.71 -5.07 -7.24
CA GLN A 53 12.76 -5.79 -6.52
C GLN A 53 12.42 -7.26 -6.24
N LEU A 54 11.27 -7.76 -6.71
CA LEU A 54 10.89 -9.14 -6.48
C LEU A 54 11.85 -10.10 -7.17
N GLY A 55 12.40 -11.01 -6.38
CA GLY A 55 13.12 -12.15 -6.91
C GLY A 55 12.17 -13.12 -7.61
N PRO A 56 12.69 -14.05 -8.45
CA PRO A 56 11.89 -15.07 -9.13
C PRO A 56 11.00 -15.88 -8.18
N TRP A 57 11.45 -16.12 -6.94
CA TRP A 57 10.69 -16.83 -5.92
C TRP A 57 9.54 -16.02 -5.34
N ASP A 58 9.69 -14.70 -5.23
CA ASP A 58 8.63 -13.83 -4.72
C ASP A 58 7.51 -13.65 -5.75
N ILE A 59 7.82 -13.63 -7.05
CA ILE A 59 6.83 -13.64 -8.14
C ILE A 59 5.95 -14.89 -8.05
N VAL A 60 6.54 -16.06 -7.77
CA VAL A 60 5.78 -17.32 -7.60
C VAL A 60 4.90 -17.27 -6.35
N ARG A 61 5.32 -16.61 -5.27
CA ARG A 61 4.47 -16.40 -4.09
C ARG A 61 3.29 -15.49 -4.39
N VAL A 62 3.49 -14.40 -5.13
CA VAL A 62 2.40 -13.52 -5.57
C VAL A 62 1.41 -14.29 -6.47
N ALA A 63 1.89 -15.09 -7.41
CA ALA A 63 1.02 -15.85 -8.32
C ALA A 63 0.20 -16.97 -7.64
N ARG A 64 0.57 -17.35 -6.41
CA ARG A 64 -0.13 -18.36 -5.59
C ARG A 64 -1.05 -17.76 -4.54
N HIS A 65 -1.05 -16.43 -4.40
CA HIS A 65 -1.89 -15.65 -3.49
C HIS A 65 -3.19 -15.27 -4.19
#